data_AF-A0A7N9AZF6-F1
#
_entry.id   AF-A0A7N9AZF6-F1
#
_cell.length_a   1.000
_cell.length_b   1.000
_cell.length_c   1.000
_cell.angle_alpha   90.00
_cell.angle_beta   90.00
_cell.angle_gamma   90.00
#
_symmetry.space_group_name_H-M   'P 1'
#
loop_
_entity.id
_entity.type
_entity.pdbx_description
1 polymer ?
#
loop_
_entity_poly.entity_id
_entity_poly.type
_entity_poly.pdbx_seq_one_letter_code
_entity_poly.pdbx_strand_id
1 'polypeptide(L)'
;LLQPDLVCIVCFGSYDLAMRLPRRLHCGHTFCQACLKRLDTVINEQVWIPCPQCRQNTPRPRGGAAGLDLDLASFLGVKAQQTCTSSGLCSIMFLFAQSQGSCDWQRIKALICCCM
;
A
#
# COMPACT_ATOMS: atom_id res chain seq x y z
N LEU A 1 -8.34 -7.90 -13.17
CA LEU A 1 -8.06 -6.51 -12.77
C LEU A 1 -6.90 -6.58 -11.81
N LEU A 2 -5.71 -6.15 -12.27
CA LEU A 2 -4.44 -6.29 -11.55
C LEU A 2 -4.62 -5.73 -10.14
N GLN A 3 -4.43 -6.56 -9.12
CA GLN A 3 -4.33 -6.05 -7.75
C GLN A 3 -3.21 -5.01 -7.74
N PRO A 4 -3.42 -3.82 -7.15
CA PRO A 4 -2.32 -2.91 -6.94
C PRO A 4 -1.33 -3.63 -6.04
N ASP A 5 -0.14 -3.94 -6.56
CA ASP A 5 0.94 -4.49 -5.74
C ASP A 5 1.12 -3.53 -4.56
N LEU A 6 0.82 -3.98 -3.33
CA LEU A 6 0.83 -3.17 -2.10
C LEU A 6 2.27 -2.90 -1.64
N VAL A 7 3.12 -2.49 -2.57
CA VAL A 7 4.55 -2.26 -2.43
C VAL A 7 4.91 -0.89 -2.98
N CYS A 8 5.92 -0.28 -2.37
CA CYS A 8 6.45 0.99 -2.86
C CYS A 8 7.52 0.74 -3.93
N ILE A 9 7.40 1.34 -5.11
CA ILE A 9 8.39 1.16 -6.19
C ILE A 9 9.77 1.78 -5.91
N VAL A 10 9.88 2.63 -4.89
CA VAL A 10 11.16 3.30 -4.54
C VAL A 10 12.02 2.41 -3.64
N CYS A 11 11.41 1.73 -2.66
CA CYS A 11 12.14 0.87 -1.72
C CYS A 11 11.81 -0.61 -1.85
N PHE A 12 10.89 -0.97 -2.74
CA PHE A 12 10.34 -2.32 -2.95
C PHE A 12 9.75 -2.97 -1.68
N GLY A 13 9.54 -2.19 -0.62
CA GLY A 13 8.94 -2.66 0.63
C GLY A 13 7.42 -2.59 0.57
N SER A 14 6.76 -3.57 1.22
CA SER A 14 5.32 -3.58 1.43
C SER A 14 4.85 -2.36 2.23
N TYR A 15 3.67 -1.85 1.89
CA TYR A 15 3.02 -0.83 2.68
C TYR A 15 2.60 -1.37 4.05
N ASP A 16 2.60 -0.49 5.05
CA ASP A 16 2.15 -0.78 6.41
C ASP A 16 1.40 0.42 7.01
N LEU A 17 0.72 0.20 8.14
CA LEU A 17 -0.05 1.25 8.81
C LEU A 17 0.79 2.16 9.72
N ALA A 18 2.13 2.04 9.70
CA ALA A 18 3.02 2.79 10.57
C ALA A 18 3.92 3.75 9.78
N MET A 19 5.00 3.23 9.20
CA MET A 19 6.04 4.05 8.56
C MET A 19 5.91 4.06 7.05
N ARG A 20 5.36 2.99 6.45
CA ARG A 20 5.19 2.83 5.00
C ARG A 20 3.73 2.98 4.60
N LEU A 21 3.05 3.99 5.13
CA LEU A 21 1.71 4.37 4.68
C LEU A 21 1.73 4.76 3.19
N PRO A 22 0.78 4.29 2.36
CA PRO A 22 0.71 4.62 0.94
C PRO A 22 0.17 6.04 0.75
N ARG A 23 1.03 6.98 0.38
CA ARG A 23 0.68 8.39 0.20
C ARG A 23 0.68 8.78 -1.27
N ARG A 24 -0.33 9.52 -1.66
CA ARG A 24 -0.58 9.96 -3.03
C ARG A 24 -0.03 11.37 -3.22
N LEU A 25 0.79 11.55 -4.24
CA LEU A 25 1.22 12.87 -4.73
C LEU A 25 0.10 13.52 -5.56
N HIS A 26 0.18 14.81 -5.84
CA HIS A 26 -0.88 15.52 -6.60
C HIS A 26 -1.15 14.90 -7.97
N CYS A 27 -0.14 14.25 -8.55
CA CYS A 27 -0.17 13.65 -9.87
C CYS A 27 -0.88 12.30 -9.90
N GLY A 28 -1.35 11.82 -8.74
CA GLY A 28 -2.06 10.55 -8.59
C GLY A 28 -1.16 9.36 -8.26
N HIS A 29 0.17 9.48 -8.38
CA HIS A 29 1.09 8.38 -8.06
C HIS A 29 1.27 8.19 -6.55
N THR A 30 1.37 6.93 -6.14
CA THR A 30 1.43 6.50 -4.73
C THR A 30 2.82 5.96 -4.36
N PHE A 31 3.33 6.38 -3.20
CA PHE A 31 4.60 5.91 -2.64
C PHE A 31 4.52 5.79 -1.12
N CYS A 32 5.44 5.06 -0.49
CA CYS A 32 5.40 4.96 0.96
C CYS A 32 5.88 6.27 1.61
N GLN A 33 5.26 6.63 2.74
CA GLN A 33 5.60 7.84 3.50
C GLN A 33 7.10 7.92 3.81
N ALA A 34 7.73 6.82 4.21
CA ALA A 34 9.16 6.80 4.54
C ALA A 34 10.06 7.23 3.37
N CYS A 35 9.71 6.83 2.14
CA CYS A 35 10.42 7.26 0.93
C CYS A 35 10.15 8.73 0.62
N LEU A 36 8.89 9.17 0.65
CA LEU A 36 8.54 10.57 0.34
C LEU A 36 9.20 11.57 1.29
N LYS A 37 9.39 11.21 2.57
CA LYS A 37 10.14 12.04 3.54
C LYS A 37 11.58 12.36 3.13
N ARG A 38 12.16 11.57 2.23
CA ARG A 38 13.56 11.70 1.78
C ARG A 38 13.69 12.39 0.42
N LEU A 39 12.57 12.75 -0.21
CA LEU A 39 12.55 13.34 -1.56
C LEU A 39 12.38 14.86 -1.54
N ASP A 40 12.38 15.51 -0.37
CA ASP A 40 12.22 16.96 -0.29
C ASP A 40 13.28 17.69 -1.15
N THR A 41 12.82 18.66 -1.93
CA THR A 41 13.64 19.55 -2.77
C THR A 41 13.21 20.99 -2.53
N VAL A 42 14.13 21.95 -2.63
CA VAL A 42 13.83 23.38 -2.45
C VAL A 42 13.88 24.08 -3.80
N ILE A 43 12.79 24.76 -4.17
CA ILE A 43 12.67 25.54 -5.41
C ILE A 43 11.98 26.85 -5.05
N ASN A 44 12.62 27.99 -5.34
CA ASN A 44 12.12 29.33 -5.02
C ASN A 44 11.69 29.46 -3.55
N GLU A 45 12.57 29.04 -2.63
CA GLU A 45 12.35 29.09 -1.16
C GLU A 45 11.18 28.23 -0.64
N GLN A 46 10.49 27.49 -1.53
CA GLN A 46 9.42 26.55 -1.19
C GLN A 46 9.93 25.11 -1.26
N VAL A 47 9.46 24.26 -0.35
CA VAL A 47 9.78 22.82 -0.36
C VAL A 47 8.76 22.03 -1.20
N TRP A 48 9.28 21.14 -2.02
CA TRP A 48 8.55 20.30 -2.98
C TRP A 48 8.95 18.84 -2.85
N ILE A 49 8.02 17.95 -3.16
CA ILE A 49 8.25 16.52 -3.27
C ILE A 49 8.11 16.14 -4.75
N PRO A 50 9.20 15.87 -5.48
CA PRO A 50 9.17 15.45 -6.87
C PRO A 50 8.67 14.00 -6.95
N CYS A 51 7.80 13.72 -7.92
CA CYS A 51 7.34 12.36 -8.20
C CYS A 51 8.45 11.53 -8.87
N PRO A 52 8.86 10.37 -8.29
CA PRO A 52 9.83 9.47 -8.92
C PRO A 52 9.42 8.93 -10.30
N GLN A 53 8.12 8.90 -10.60
CA GLN A 53 7.60 8.30 -11.83
C GLN A 53 7.39 9.32 -12.97
N CYS A 54 6.78 10.47 -12.68
CA CYS A 54 6.44 11.47 -13.70
C CYS A 54 7.16 12.82 -13.54
N ARG A 55 8.00 12.96 -12.51
CA ARG A 55 8.79 14.18 -12.22
C ARG A 55 7.97 15.44 -11.93
N GLN A 56 6.65 15.34 -11.78
CA GLN A 56 5.84 16.47 -11.34
C GLN A 56 6.06 16.77 -9.85
N ASN A 57 6.06 18.05 -9.48
CA ASN A 57 6.40 18.51 -8.13
C ASN A 57 5.16 18.75 -7.28
N THR A 58 5.02 18.03 -6.16
CA THR A 58 3.96 18.25 -5.18
C THR A 58 4.39 19.25 -4.11
N PRO A 59 3.65 20.34 -3.86
CA PRO A 59 3.95 21.24 -2.75
C PRO A 59 3.95 20.45 -1.44
N ARG A 60 5.02 20.59 -0.64
CA ARG A 60 5.11 19.88 0.64
C ARG A 60 4.18 20.52 1.68
N PRO A 61 3.25 19.77 2.29
CA PRO A 61 2.43 20.27 3.39
C PRO A 61 3.26 20.66 4.62
N ARG A 62 2.71 21.48 5.53
CA ARG A 62 3.39 21.87 6.80
C ARG A 62 3.80 20.66 7.66
N GLY A 63 3.02 19.57 7.64
CA GLY A 63 3.35 18.29 8.29
C GLY A 63 4.32 17.39 7.52
N GLY A 64 4.96 17.91 6.47
CA GLY A 64 5.79 17.15 5.55
C GLY A 64 5.02 16.10 4.76
N ALA A 65 5.70 15.03 4.34
CA ALA A 65 5.07 13.93 3.61
C ALA A 65 3.88 13.32 4.37
N ALA A 66 3.85 13.39 5.71
CA ALA A 66 2.75 12.88 6.51
C ALA A 66 1.41 13.62 6.31
N GLY A 67 1.46 14.85 5.77
CA GLY A 67 0.27 15.64 5.43
C GLY A 67 -0.29 15.39 4.03
N LEU A 68 0.33 14.52 3.22
CA LEU A 68 -0.20 14.14 1.91
C LEU A 68 -1.36 13.15 2.08
N ASP A 69 -2.29 13.18 1.13
CA ASP A 69 -3.40 12.24 1.09
C ASP A 69 -2.92 10.79 1.10
N LEU A 70 -3.69 9.93 1.75
CA LEU A 70 -3.53 8.48 1.58
C LEU A 70 -4.16 8.04 0.27
N ASP A 71 -3.53 7.07 -0.38
CA ASP A 71 -4.21 6.27 -1.39
C ASP A 71 -5.17 5.31 -0.70
N LEU A 72 -6.46 5.64 -0.75
CA LEU A 72 -7.50 4.92 -0.03
C LEU A 72 -7.59 3.46 -0.43
N ALA A 73 -7.42 3.14 -1.72
CA ALA A 73 -7.48 1.76 -2.21
C ALA A 73 -6.32 0.94 -1.61
N SER A 74 -5.10 1.45 -1.72
CA SER A 74 -3.90 0.81 -1.14
C SER A 74 -3.99 0.71 0.38
N PHE A 75 -4.44 1.77 1.06
CA PHE A 75 -4.57 1.80 2.52
C PHE A 75 -5.59 0.77 3.03
N LEU A 76 -6.77 0.67 2.40
CA LEU A 76 -7.77 -0.34 2.73
C LEU A 76 -7.26 -1.75 2.42
N GLY A 77 -6.49 -1.92 1.34
CA GLY A 77 -5.81 -3.18 1.02
C GLY A 77 -4.86 -3.62 2.15
N VAL A 78 -4.01 -2.72 2.65
CA VAL A 78 -3.12 -3.00 3.80
C VAL A 78 -3.92 -3.32 5.06
N LYS A 79 -4.99 -2.57 5.34
CA LYS A 79 -5.84 -2.81 6.52
C LYS A 79 -6.51 -4.19 6.47
N ALA A 80 -6.96 -4.63 5.29
CA ALA A 80 -7.53 -5.96 5.08
C ALA A 80 -6.51 -7.10 5.26
N GLN A 81 -5.22 -6.85 5.00
CA GLN A 81 -4.15 -7.83 5.26
C GLN A 81 -3.73 -7.91 6.75
N GLN A 82 -4.00 -6.88 7.55
CA GLN A 82 -3.64 -6.88 8.98
C GLN A 82 -4.69 -7.54 9.88
N THR A 83 -5.94 -7.63 9.44
CA THR A 83 -6.99 -8.36 10.17
C THR A 83 -6.72 -9.87 10.23
N CYS A 84 -5.91 -10.41 9.31
CA CYS A 84 -5.49 -11.81 9.30
C CYS A 84 -4.20 -12.06 10.13
N THR A 85 -3.45 -11.03 10.54
CA THR A 85 -2.19 -11.19 11.30
C THR A 85 -2.28 -10.78 12.77
N SER A 86 -3.32 -10.03 13.17
CA SER A 86 -3.51 -9.55 14.55
C SER A 86 -4.44 -10.41 15.41
N SER A 87 -5.12 -11.40 14.82
CA SER A 87 -5.77 -12.45 15.61
C SER A 87 -4.72 -13.47 16.02
N GLY A 88 -4.12 -13.27 17.19
CA GLY A 88 -3.38 -14.29 17.96
C GLY A 88 -4.24 -15.52 18.35
N LEU A 89 -5.33 -15.78 17.62
CA LEU A 89 -6.17 -16.97 17.70
C LEU A 89 -6.04 -17.86 16.46
N CYS A 90 -5.34 -17.43 15.40
CA CYS A 90 -5.10 -18.29 14.23
C CYS A 90 -4.06 -19.40 14.48
N SER A 91 -3.47 -19.48 15.68
CA SER A 91 -2.63 -20.62 16.07
C SER A 91 -3.42 -21.83 16.56
N ILE A 92 -4.72 -21.68 16.88
CA ILE A 92 -5.54 -22.81 17.38
C ILE A 92 -6.19 -23.60 16.22
N MET A 93 -6.27 -23.05 15.00
CA MET A 93 -6.79 -23.77 13.83
C MET A 93 -5.73 -24.56 13.04
N PHE A 94 -4.45 -24.52 13.43
CA PHE A 94 -3.38 -25.22 12.68
C PHE A 94 -3.20 -26.70 13.04
N LEU A 95 -3.91 -27.24 14.04
CA LEU A 95 -3.81 -28.67 14.39
C LEU A 95 -4.73 -29.59 13.58
N PHE A 96 -5.61 -29.08 12.71
CA PHE A 96 -6.50 -29.90 11.88
C PHE A 96 -6.55 -29.54 10.39
N ALA A 97 -5.43 -29.10 9.81
CA ALA A 97 -5.34 -28.95 8.35
C ALA A 97 -4.04 -29.55 7.79
N GLN A 98 -3.78 -30.82 8.12
CA GLN A 98 -2.94 -31.66 7.27
C GLN A 98 -3.77 -32.18 6.08
N SER A 99 -3.94 -31.35 5.06
CA SER A 99 -3.88 -31.86 3.67
C SER A 99 -3.57 -30.71 2.72
N GLN A 100 -2.30 -30.65 2.32
CA GLN A 100 -1.78 -30.26 1.00
C GLN A 100 -2.22 -28.89 0.41
N GLY A 101 -1.23 -28.01 0.24
CA GLY A 101 -1.17 -27.15 -0.95
C GLY A 101 -1.35 -25.64 -0.71
N SER A 102 -0.23 -24.91 -0.86
CA SER A 102 -0.09 -23.54 -1.37
C SER A 102 -1.25 -22.54 -1.25
N CYS A 103 -0.96 -21.37 -0.66
CA CYS A 103 -1.78 -20.15 -0.75
C CYS A 103 -1.77 -19.54 -2.17
N ASP A 104 -2.21 -20.30 -3.17
CA ASP A 104 -2.33 -19.86 -4.55
C ASP A 104 -3.71 -20.30 -5.10
N TRP A 105 -4.74 -19.52 -4.78
CA TRP A 105 -6.14 -19.82 -5.12
C TRP A 105 -6.81 -18.74 -5.98
N GLN A 106 -6.05 -18.07 -6.86
CA GLN A 106 -6.63 -17.27 -7.95
C GLN A 106 -6.34 -17.84 -9.35
N ARG A 107 -6.51 -19.16 -9.50
CA ARG A 107 -6.75 -19.76 -10.82
C ARG A 107 -7.75 -20.92 -10.84
N ILE A 108 -8.77 -20.90 -9.98
CA ILE A 108 -10.02 -21.62 -10.29
C ILE A 108 -10.97 -20.65 -10.98
N LYS A 109 -11.18 -20.98 -12.24
CA LYS A 109 -11.93 -20.26 -13.25
C LYS A 109 -13.38 -20.07 -12.80
N ALA A 110 -13.94 -18.96 -13.27
CA ALA A 110 -15.34 -18.72 -13.55
C ALA A 110 -16.21 -19.99 -13.57
N LEU A 111 -17.30 -19.97 -12.81
CA LEU A 111 -18.66 -20.29 -13.26
C LEU A 111 -19.60 -20.19 -12.04
N ILE A 112 -20.52 -19.23 -12.10
CA ILE A 112 -21.90 -19.33 -11.60
C ILE A 112 -22.05 -19.57 -10.08
N CYS A 113 -22.37 -18.51 -9.33
CA CYS A 113 -23.52 -18.47 -8.41
C CYS A 113 -23.41 -17.22 -7.50
N CYS A 114 -24.03 -16.10 -7.90
CA CYS A 114 -24.65 -15.14 -6.97
C CYS A 114 -25.33 -13.96 -7.70
N CYS A 115 -26.21 -14.24 -8.65
CA CYS A 115 -27.31 -13.35 -9.08
C CYS A 115 -28.36 -14.18 -9.83
N MET A 116 -29.40 -14.61 -9.09
CA MET A 116 -30.62 -15.34 -9.50
C MET A 116 -30.47 -16.75 -10.09
#